data_AF-A0A7W1U9Z2-F1
#
_entry.id   AF-A0A7W1U9Z2-F1
#
_cell.length_a   1.000
_cell.length_b   1.000
_cell.length_c   1.000
_cell.angle_alpha   90.00
_cell.angle_beta   90.00
_cell.angle_gamma   90.00
#
_symmetry.space_group_name_H-M   'P 1'
#
loop_
_entity.id
_entity.type
_entity.pdbx_description
1 polymer ?
#
loop_
_entity_poly.entity_id
_entity_poly.type
_entity_poly.pdbx_seq_one_letter_code
_entity_poly.pdbx_strand_id
1 'polypeptide(L)'
;MAIPDSLRLGCVKYRNARPLIHGWEGPVVFDHPSALCRQLWAGELDVALVSSFELLRNPIYSVVNGVAIASDGPVYSVILAHMGPLNFMR
;
A
#
# COMPACT_ATOMS: atom_id res chain seq x y z
N MET A 1 5.76 -21.65 9.88
CA MET A 1 4.48 -21.27 9.23
C MET A 1 4.69 -21.49 7.74
N ALA A 2 4.09 -22.53 7.16
CA ALA A 2 4.19 -22.76 5.73
C ALA A 2 3.36 -21.68 5.03
N ILE A 3 3.96 -20.98 4.07
CA ILE A 3 3.23 -20.06 3.20
C ILE A 3 2.38 -20.95 2.28
N PRO A 4 1.07 -20.72 2.14
CA PRO A 4 0.25 -21.51 1.23
C PRO A 4 0.86 -21.47 -0.18
N ASP A 5 0.88 -22.61 -0.88
CA ASP A 5 1.47 -22.77 -2.22
C ASP A 5 0.90 -21.79 -3.28
N SER A 6 -0.12 -20.99 -2.94
CA SER A 6 -0.81 -20.07 -3.85
C SER A 6 -1.25 -18.73 -3.23
N LEU A 7 -0.50 -18.15 -2.27
CA LEU A 7 -0.84 -16.82 -1.76
C LEU A 7 -0.80 -15.75 -2.88
N ARG A 8 -1.93 -15.08 -3.14
CA ARG A 8 -2.05 -14.01 -4.15
C ARG A 8 -1.75 -12.66 -3.51
N LEU A 9 -0.52 -12.21 -3.70
CA LEU A 9 0.00 -10.97 -3.11
C LEU A 9 -0.06 -9.79 -4.08
N GLY A 10 -0.72 -8.71 -3.65
CA GLY A 10 -0.75 -7.42 -4.33
C GLY A 10 0.26 -6.42 -3.76
N CYS A 11 1.01 -5.74 -4.61
CA CYS A 11 1.98 -4.74 -4.19
C CYS A 11 1.89 -3.48 -5.06
N VAL A 12 2.03 -2.31 -4.45
CA VAL A 12 2.10 -1.06 -5.17
C VAL A 12 3.44 -0.92 -5.90
N LYS A 13 3.46 -0.20 -7.02
CA LYS A 13 4.67 0.00 -7.86
C LYS A 13 5.71 0.97 -7.27
N TYR A 14 5.45 1.53 -6.09
CA TYR A 14 6.31 2.56 -5.48
C TYR A 14 7.57 1.98 -4.86
N ARG A 15 8.67 2.72 -4.92
CA ARG A 15 9.99 2.26 -4.46
C ARG A 15 10.02 1.93 -2.96
N ASN A 16 9.26 2.67 -2.15
CA ASN A 16 9.14 2.45 -0.71
C ASN A 16 8.43 1.14 -0.33
N ALA A 17 7.73 0.48 -1.27
CA ALA A 17 7.08 -0.81 -1.05
C ALA A 17 8.01 -2.01 -1.30
N ARG A 18 9.11 -1.83 -2.04
CA ARG A 18 10.03 -2.92 -2.40
C ARG A 18 10.61 -3.67 -1.19
N PRO A 19 10.99 -3.02 -0.07
CA PRO A 19 11.48 -3.74 1.10
C PRO A 19 10.45 -4.70 1.71
N LEU A 20 9.16 -4.41 1.58
CA LEU A 20 8.09 -5.23 2.18
C LEU A 20 7.84 -6.55 1.44
N ILE A 21 8.28 -6.64 0.18
CA ILE A 21 8.20 -7.87 -0.63
C ILE A 21 9.58 -8.50 -0.85
N HIS A 22 10.62 -7.99 -0.18
CA HIS A 22 11.97 -8.50 -0.35
C HIS A 22 12.07 -9.94 0.20
N GLY A 23 12.61 -10.86 -0.59
CA GLY A 23 12.72 -12.28 -0.22
C GLY A 23 11.43 -13.08 -0.45
N TRP A 24 10.39 -12.46 -1.01
CA TRP A 24 9.23 -13.19 -1.51
C TRP A 24 9.57 -13.89 -2.83
N GLU A 25 9.42 -15.21 -2.87
CA GLU A 25 9.74 -16.04 -4.05
C GLU A 25 8.53 -16.27 -4.96
N GLY A 26 7.31 -16.00 -4.46
CA GLY A 26 6.06 -16.18 -5.20
C GLY A 26 5.76 -15.04 -6.19
N PRO A 27 4.70 -15.18 -7.00
CA PRO A 27 4.25 -14.11 -7.88
C PRO A 27 3.76 -12.91 -7.07
N VAL A 28 3.90 -11.71 -7.66
CA VAL A 28 3.40 -10.45 -7.11
C VAL A 28 2.59 -9.73 -8.18
N VAL A 29 1.35 -9.38 -7.86
CA VAL A 29 0.51 -8.53 -8.70
C VAL A 29 0.84 -7.08 -8.42
N PHE A 30 1.43 -6.39 -9.40
CA PHE A 30 1.77 -4.98 -9.27
C PHE A 30 0.72 -4.07 -9.90
N ASP A 31 0.10 -3.22 -9.08
CA ASP A 31 -0.91 -2.26 -9.56
C ASP A 31 -0.97 -0.97 -8.73
N HIS A 32 -1.85 -0.05 -9.11
CA HIS A 32 -2.18 1.14 -8.33
C HIS A 32 -3.01 0.77 -7.09
N PRO A 33 -2.90 1.53 -5.98
CA PRO A 33 -3.62 1.23 -4.74
C PRO A 33 -5.12 0.99 -4.93
N SER A 34 -5.80 1.81 -5.74
CA SER A 34 -7.24 1.67 -5.99
C SER A 34 -7.63 0.40 -6.74
N ALA A 35 -6.78 -0.08 -7.65
CA ALA A 35 -7.00 -1.34 -8.35
C ALA A 35 -6.75 -2.53 -7.40
N LEU A 36 -5.71 -2.48 -6.59
CA LEU A 36 -5.44 -3.49 -5.55
C LEU A 36 -6.59 -3.59 -4.54
N CYS A 37 -7.17 -2.46 -4.12
CA CYS A 37 -8.36 -2.45 -3.27
C CYS A 37 -9.53 -3.21 -3.92
N ARG A 38 -9.80 -2.96 -5.21
CA ARG A 38 -10.87 -3.63 -5.95
C ARG A 38 -10.64 -5.13 -6.05
N GLN A 39 -9.41 -5.54 -6.38
CA GLN A 39 -9.04 -6.96 -6.49
C GLN A 39 -9.13 -7.66 -5.13
N LEU A 40 -8.70 -7.01 -4.04
CA LEU A 40 -8.84 -7.51 -2.67
C LEU A 40 -10.33 -7.67 -2.29
N TRP A 41 -11.16 -6.68 -2.62
CA TRP A 41 -12.61 -6.74 -2.39
C TRP A 41 -13.30 -7.85 -3.18
N ALA A 42 -12.88 -8.07 -4.42
CA ALA A 42 -13.39 -9.13 -5.30
C ALA A 42 -12.88 -10.54 -4.92
N GLY A 43 -11.99 -10.64 -3.92
CA GLY A 43 -11.36 -11.91 -3.55
C GLY A 43 -10.37 -12.44 -4.59
N GLU A 44 -9.86 -11.57 -5.47
CA GLU A 44 -8.83 -11.87 -6.47
C GLU A 44 -7.41 -11.83 -5.89
N LEU A 45 -7.24 -11.12 -4.76
CA LEU A 45 -6.02 -11.09 -3.94
C LEU A 45 -6.34 -11.57 -2.53
N ASP A 46 -5.36 -12.17 -1.87
CA ASP A 46 -5.45 -12.61 -0.47
C ASP A 46 -4.85 -11.57 0.48
N VAL A 47 -3.81 -10.86 0.03
CA VAL A 47 -3.14 -9.80 0.77
C VAL A 47 -2.67 -8.73 -0.20
N ALA A 48 -2.81 -7.46 0.16
CA ALA A 48 -2.37 -6.36 -0.70
C ALA A 48 -1.88 -5.15 0.10
N LEU A 49 -0.89 -4.43 -0.44
CA LEU A 49 -0.57 -3.08 0.01
C LEU A 49 -1.63 -2.10 -0.51
N VAL A 50 -2.42 -1.55 0.40
CA VAL A 50 -3.47 -0.56 0.11
C VAL A 50 -3.23 0.73 0.90
N SER A 51 -3.92 1.80 0.54
CA SER A 51 -3.85 3.06 1.28
C SER A 51 -4.49 2.92 2.65
N SER A 52 -3.95 3.60 3.67
CA SER A 52 -4.59 3.73 4.99
C SER A 52 -5.99 4.34 4.89
N PHE A 53 -6.25 5.17 3.88
CA PHE A 53 -7.58 5.72 3.61
C PHE A 53 -8.61 4.63 3.27
N GLU A 54 -8.22 3.55 2.59
CA GLU A 54 -9.15 2.45 2.26
C GLU A 54 -9.62 1.76 3.53
N LEU A 55 -8.71 1.48 4.47
CA LEU A 55 -9.03 0.89 5.76
C LEU A 55 -10.03 1.77 6.54
N LEU A 56 -9.84 3.08 6.53
CA LEU A 56 -10.74 4.02 7.20
C LEU A 56 -12.13 4.06 6.55
N ARG A 57 -12.19 3.88 5.23
CA ARG A 57 -13.45 3.90 4.46
C ARG A 57 -14.21 2.58 4.56
N ASN A 58 -13.50 1.47 4.71
CA ASN A 58 -14.07 0.13 4.70
C ASN A 58 -13.41 -0.76 5.79
N PRO A 59 -13.98 -0.80 7.01
CA PRO A 59 -13.37 -1.48 8.16
C PRO A 59 -13.47 -3.01 8.10
N ILE A 60 -13.90 -3.58 6.97
CA ILE A 60 -14.00 -5.04 6.78
C ILE A 60 -12.63 -5.70 6.63
N TYR A 61 -11.58 -4.94 6.32
CA TYR A 61 -10.24 -5.46 6.12
C TYR A 61 -9.49 -5.62 7.43
N SER A 62 -8.82 -6.75 7.59
CA SER A 62 -7.84 -6.95 8.67
C SER A 62 -6.47 -6.42 8.25
N VAL A 63 -5.79 -5.74 9.16
CA VAL A 63 -4.44 -5.21 8.94
C VAL A 63 -3.41 -6.17 9.51
N VAL A 64 -2.31 -6.39 8.79
CA VAL A 64 -1.18 -7.16 9.30
C VAL A 64 -0.47 -6.36 10.39
N ASN A 65 -0.35 -6.94 11.58
CA ASN A 65 0.26 -6.27 12.72
C ASN A 65 1.77 -6.05 12.51
N GLY A 66 2.25 -4.88 12.96
CA GLY A 66 3.68 -4.59 13.03
C GLY A 66 4.35 -4.20 11.71
N VAL A 67 3.60 -4.03 10.62
CA VAL A 67 4.15 -3.65 9.31
C VAL A 67 3.29 -2.58 8.63
N ALA A 68 3.94 -1.52 8.13
CA ALA A 68 3.31 -0.48 7.34
C ALA A 68 4.38 0.29 6.53
N ILE A 69 3.93 1.00 5.49
CA ILE A 69 4.71 2.10 4.91
C ILE A 69 4.32 3.36 5.69
N ALA A 70 5.17 3.78 6.62
CA ALA A 70 4.94 4.91 7.50
C ALA A 70 6.22 5.74 7.68
N SER A 71 6.08 6.95 8.21
CA SER A 71 7.19 7.84 8.52
C SER A 71 6.87 8.61 9.80
N ASP A 72 7.87 8.77 10.66
CA ASP A 72 7.88 9.71 11.77
C ASP A 72 8.70 10.94 11.36
N GLY A 73 8.02 12.02 10.98
CA GLY A 73 8.62 13.20 10.36
C GLY A 73 8.56 13.21 8.82
N PRO A 74 9.53 13.84 8.13
CA PRO A 74 9.49 14.00 6.67
C PRO A 74 9.60 12.68 5.89
N VAL A 75 8.65 12.42 4.99
CA VAL A 75 8.62 11.21 4.14
C VAL A 75 9.34 11.39 2.78
N TYR A 76 9.60 12.64 2.38
CA TYR A 76 10.31 13.04 1.15
C TYR A 76 9.70 12.58 -0.20
N SER A 77 8.70 11.70 -0.20
CA SER A 77 7.98 11.23 -1.40
C SER A 77 6.57 11.81 -1.53
N VAL A 78 6.16 12.67 -0.60
CA VAL A 78 4.89 13.41 -0.63
C VAL A 78 5.26 14.88 -0.46
N ILE A 79 5.06 15.66 -1.52
CA ILE A 79 5.55 17.03 -1.62
C ILE A 79 4.42 17.90 -2.16
N LEU A 80 4.19 19.04 -1.51
CA LEU A 80 3.41 20.13 -2.07
C LEU A 80 4.39 21.15 -2.68
N ALA A 81 4.53 21.13 -4.00
CA ALA A 81 5.33 22.12 -4.71
C ALA A 81 4.47 23.37 -4.98
N HIS A 82 4.91 24.52 -4.49
CA HIS A 82 4.18 25.78 -4.60
C HIS A 82 5.15 26.96 -4.78
N MET A 83 4.64 28.07 -5.33
CA MET A 83 5.36 29.32 -5.48
C MET A 83 4.82 30.35 -4.50
N GLY A 84 5.68 30.94 -3.67
CA GLY A 84 5.29 31.90 -2.63
C GLY A 84 4.63 31.24 -1.40
N PRO A 85 4.29 32.00 -0.35
CA PRO A 85 3.68 31.46 0.86
C PRO A 85 2.38 30.66 0.66
N LEU A 86 2.19 29.58 1.44
CA LEU A 86 1.01 28.70 1.35
C LEU A 86 -0.32 29.44 1.56
N ASN A 87 -0.34 30.48 2.40
CA ASN A 87 -1.52 31.28 2.70
C ASN A 87 -2.04 32.11 1.50
N PHE A 88 -1.32 32.14 0.38
CA PHE A 88 -1.79 32.74 -0.87
C PHE A 88 -2.45 31.73 -1.81
N MET A 89 -2.41 30.43 -1.52
CA MET A 89 -3.16 29.41 -2.26
C MET A 89 -4.61 29.43 -1.78
N ARG A 90 -5.55 29.60 -2.72
CA ARG A 90 -7.01 29.59 -2.47
C ARG A 90 -7.59 28.20 -2.63
#